data_AF-A0A1W9RQQ7-F1
#
_entry.id   AF-A0A1W9RQQ7-F1
#
_cell.length_a   1.000
_cell.length_b   1.000
_cell.length_c   1.000
_cell.angle_alpha   90.00
_cell.angle_beta   90.00
_cell.angle_gamma   90.00
#
_symmetry.space_group_name_H-M   'P 1'
#
loop_
_entity.id
_entity.type
_entity.pdbx_description
1 polymer ?
#
loop_
_entity_poly.entity_id
_entity_poly.type
_entity_poly.pdbx_seq_one_letter_code
_entity_poly.pdbx_strand_id
1 'polypeptide(L)'
;MLEQISKKEEELKEFAQKYNLKINPKYTFRYWAWLIVSYGGRCVCDSKRTHCPCEFVLDELKEKGYCLCKFFMTEEYYNEFVEFYKKRGKKIEKKEAPV
;
A
#
# COMPACT_ATOMS: atom_id res chain seq x y z
N MET A 1 -4.93 17.50 -10.21
CA MET A 1 -4.53 16.75 -9.00
C MET A 1 -5.52 15.61 -8.69
N LEU A 2 -6.82 15.89 -8.52
CA LEU A 2 -7.82 14.84 -8.26
C LEU A 2 -7.84 13.73 -9.32
N GLU A 3 -7.75 14.08 -10.61
CA GLU A 3 -7.66 13.11 -11.71
C GLU A 3 -6.42 12.20 -11.60
N GLN A 4 -5.26 12.76 -11.23
CA GLN A 4 -4.03 11.98 -11.03
C GLN A 4 -4.17 11.02 -9.85
N ILE A 5 -4.88 11.43 -8.79
CA ILE A 5 -5.16 10.59 -7.63
C ILE A 5 -6.08 9.43 -8.04
N SER A 6 -7.17 9.70 -8.76
CA SER A 6 -8.08 8.65 -9.23
C SER A 6 -7.37 7.65 -10.14
N LYS A 7 -6.57 8.13 -11.09
CA LYS A 7 -5.77 7.26 -11.97
C LYS A 7 -4.79 6.39 -11.18
N LYS A 8 -4.08 6.98 -10.21
CA LYS A 8 -3.15 6.24 -9.37
C LYS A 8 -3.87 5.26 -8.45
N GLU A 9 -5.06 5.60 -7.95
CA GLU A 9 -5.90 4.71 -7.14
C GLU A 9 -6.31 3.46 -7.92
N GLU A 10 -6.74 3.63 -9.17
CA GLU A 10 -7.08 2.53 -10.09
C GLU A 10 -5.86 1.65 -10.38
N GLU A 11 -4.71 2.25 -10.72
CA GLU A 11 -3.46 1.52 -10.95
C GLU A 11 -3.06 0.65 -9.75
N LEU A 12 -3.18 1.17 -8.53
CA LEU A 12 -2.89 0.40 -7.31
C LEU A 12 -3.88 -0.75 -7.10
N LYS A 13 -5.17 -0.53 -7.41
CA LYS A 13 -6.22 -1.56 -7.31
C LYS A 13 -5.98 -2.68 -8.32
N GLU A 14 -5.72 -2.33 -9.58
CA GLU A 14 -5.41 -3.28 -10.64
C GLU A 14 -4.17 -4.11 -10.30
N PHE A 15 -3.11 -3.45 -9.79
CA PHE A 15 -1.91 -4.15 -9.35
C PHE A 15 -2.22 -5.14 -8.20
N ALA A 16 -2.97 -4.71 -7.18
CA ALA A 16 -3.35 -5.60 -6.08
C ALA A 16 -4.18 -6.79 -6.55
N GLN A 17 -5.15 -6.56 -7.44
CA GLN A 17 -6.01 -7.61 -7.97
C GLN A 17 -5.23 -8.60 -8.83
N LYS A 18 -4.38 -8.10 -9.74
CA LYS A 18 -3.55 -8.90 -10.64
C LYS A 18 -2.66 -9.90 -9.90
N TYR A 19 -2.13 -9.50 -8.75
CA TYR A 19 -1.19 -10.30 -7.97
C TYR A 19 -1.78 -10.87 -6.67
N ASN A 20 -3.11 -10.82 -6.51
CA ASN A 20 -3.84 -11.28 -5.32
C ASN A 20 -3.26 -10.76 -3.98
N LEU A 21 -3.04 -9.45 -3.90
CA LEU A 21 -2.41 -8.80 -2.76
C LEU A 21 -3.44 -8.17 -1.83
N LYS A 22 -3.18 -8.22 -0.53
CA LYS A 22 -3.87 -7.40 0.46
C LYS A 22 -3.17 -6.05 0.59
N ILE A 23 -3.89 -5.04 1.05
CA ILE A 23 -3.29 -3.76 1.44
C ILE A 23 -3.23 -3.62 2.96
N ASN A 24 -2.32 -2.78 3.43
CA ASN A 24 -2.26 -2.39 4.82
C ASN A 24 -3.63 -1.91 5.31
N PRO A 25 -4.20 -2.51 6.36
CA PRO A 25 -5.57 -2.20 6.78
C PRO A 25 -5.70 -0.79 7.37
N LYS A 26 -4.58 -0.12 7.67
CA LYS A 26 -4.55 1.29 8.11
C LYS A 26 -4.77 2.30 6.98
N TYR A 27 -4.74 1.88 5.72
CA TYR A 27 -4.80 2.80 4.59
C TYR A 27 -5.90 2.38 3.62
N THR A 28 -6.46 3.37 2.93
CA THR A 28 -7.26 3.13 1.72
C THR A 28 -6.37 3.25 0.49
N PHE A 29 -6.79 2.67 -0.64
CA PHE A 29 -6.14 2.91 -1.93
C PHE A 29 -6.10 4.41 -2.26
N ARG A 30 -7.22 5.12 -2.04
CA ARG A 30 -7.33 6.56 -2.30
C ARG A 30 -6.36 7.38 -1.47
N TYR A 31 -6.25 7.11 -0.16
CA TYR A 31 -5.28 7.78 0.71
C TYR A 31 -3.85 7.56 0.22
N TRP A 32 -3.51 6.33 -0.15
CA TRP A 32 -2.16 6.01 -0.60
C TRP A 32 -1.84 6.62 -1.97
N ALA A 33 -2.82 6.63 -2.89
CA ALA A 33 -2.71 7.32 -4.16
C ALA A 33 -2.48 8.83 -3.97
N TRP A 34 -3.20 9.48 -3.06
CA TRP A 34 -2.97 10.87 -2.68
C TRP A 34 -1.54 11.11 -2.17
N LEU A 35 -1.03 10.24 -1.29
CA LEU A 35 0.37 10.32 -0.84
C LEU A 35 1.35 10.19 -2.00
N ILE A 36 1.20 9.17 -2.85
CA ILE A 36 2.10 8.94 -4.00
C ILE A 36 2.11 10.15 -4.93
N VAL A 37 0.93 10.68 -5.29
CA VAL A 37 0.81 11.86 -6.16
C VAL A 37 1.46 13.08 -5.51
N SER A 38 1.27 13.27 -4.20
CA SER A 38 1.91 14.36 -3.44
C SER A 38 3.44 14.25 -3.40
N TYR A 39 3.96 13.03 -3.53
CA TYR A 39 5.41 12.72 -3.62
C TYR A 39 5.91 12.67 -5.07
N GLY A 40 5.13 13.16 -6.03
CA GLY A 40 5.50 13.19 -7.45
C GLY A 40 5.57 11.80 -8.09
N GLY A 41 4.76 10.85 -7.62
CA GLY A 41 4.65 9.50 -8.18
C GLY A 41 5.57 8.44 -7.57
N ARG A 42 6.46 8.81 -6.65
CA ARG A 42 7.56 7.97 -6.10
C ARG A 42 7.11 7.12 -4.91
N CYS A 43 7.97 6.22 -4.40
CA CYS A 43 7.68 5.60 -3.09
C CYS A 43 7.67 6.67 -1.99
N VAL A 44 6.61 6.65 -1.18
CA VAL A 44 6.49 7.46 0.04
C VAL A 44 7.55 7.06 1.10
N CYS A 45 8.12 5.87 0.95
CA CYS A 45 9.04 5.23 1.89
C CYS A 45 10.52 5.41 1.57
N ASP A 46 10.85 5.60 0.29
CA ASP A 46 12.20 5.59 -0.23
C ASP A 46 12.23 6.43 -1.51
N SER A 47 12.85 7.60 -1.42
CA SER A 47 12.92 8.58 -2.51
C SER A 47 13.75 8.11 -3.70
N LYS A 48 14.56 7.04 -3.54
CA LYS A 48 15.31 6.43 -4.63
C LYS A 48 14.42 5.58 -5.55
N ARG A 49 13.26 5.12 -5.07
CA ARG A 49 12.28 4.37 -5.86
C ARG A 49 11.35 5.34 -6.57
N THR A 50 11.58 5.52 -7.87
CA THR A 50 11.03 6.63 -8.66
C THR A 50 9.56 6.49 -9.06
N HIS A 51 8.96 5.31 -8.86
CA HIS A 51 7.55 5.06 -9.14
C HIS A 51 6.92 4.14 -8.08
N CYS A 52 5.58 4.16 -7.98
CA CYS A 52 4.81 3.25 -7.14
C CYS A 52 3.55 2.77 -7.89
N PRO A 53 3.28 1.45 -7.99
CA PRO A 53 4.09 0.32 -7.51
C PRO A 53 5.49 0.29 -8.13
N CYS A 54 6.54 0.07 -7.33
CA CYS A 54 7.92 0.01 -7.83
C CYS A 54 8.27 -1.38 -8.36
N GLU A 55 9.34 -1.47 -9.15
CA GLU A 55 9.84 -2.72 -9.74
C GLU A 55 10.18 -3.79 -8.69
N PHE A 56 10.57 -3.38 -7.48
CA PHE A 56 10.97 -4.28 -6.40
C PHE A 56 9.80 -4.93 -5.66
N VAL A 57 8.55 -4.49 -5.87
CA VAL A 57 7.41 -4.91 -5.04
C VAL A 57 7.23 -6.43 -5.06
N LEU A 58 7.34 -7.07 -6.23
CA LEU A 58 7.08 -8.51 -6.36
C LEU A 58 8.18 -9.35 -5.72
N ASP A 59 9.44 -8.96 -5.88
CA ASP A 59 10.57 -9.65 -5.23
C ASP A 59 10.48 -9.53 -3.72
N GLU A 60 10.13 -8.35 -3.22
CA GLU A 60 9.90 -8.11 -1.79
C GLU A 60 8.73 -8.93 -1.25
N LEU A 61 7.62 -9.02 -1.99
CA LEU A 61 6.50 -9.86 -1.60
C LEU A 61 6.90 -11.34 -1.53
N LYS A 62 7.73 -11.82 -2.46
CA LYS A 62 8.23 -13.19 -2.46
C LYS A 62 9.20 -13.47 -1.31
N GLU A 63 10.07 -12.52 -0.98
CA GLU A 63 11.11 -12.68 0.04
C GLU A 63 10.56 -12.57 1.47
N LYS A 64 9.71 -11.58 1.73
CA LYS A 64 9.26 -11.23 3.10
C LYS A 64 7.74 -11.14 3.28
N GLY A 65 6.94 -11.32 2.23
CA GLY A 65 5.48 -11.24 2.29
C GLY A 65 4.90 -9.81 2.24
N TYR A 66 5.72 -8.78 2.03
CA TYR A 66 5.28 -7.38 1.97
C TYR A 66 6.28 -6.52 1.19
N CYS A 67 5.82 -5.42 0.57
CA CYS A 67 6.72 -4.43 -0.02
C CYS A 67 7.37 -3.52 1.05
N LEU A 68 8.44 -2.78 0.75
CA LEU A 68 9.19 -1.95 1.70
C LEU A 68 8.30 -1.09 2.63
N CYS A 69 7.31 -0.39 2.06
CA CYS A 69 6.41 0.48 2.80
C CYS A 69 5.28 -0.25 3.53
N LYS A 70 5.20 -1.58 3.38
CA LYS A 70 4.12 -2.43 3.89
C LYS A 70 2.75 -1.99 3.41
N PHE A 71 2.66 -1.35 2.23
CA PHE A 71 1.37 -1.01 1.64
C PHE A 71 0.73 -2.24 1.01
N PHE A 72 1.47 -2.98 0.19
CA PHE A 72 1.07 -4.29 -0.34
C PHE A 72 1.63 -5.41 0.54
N MET A 73 0.82 -6.44 0.77
CA MET A 73 1.12 -7.62 1.58
C MET A 73 0.55 -8.87 0.90
N THR A 74 1.17 -10.02 1.12
CA THR A 74 0.53 -11.31 0.85
C THR A 74 -0.60 -11.55 1.86
N GLU A 75 -1.48 -12.50 1.57
CA GLU A 75 -2.57 -12.85 2.47
C GLU A 75 -2.07 -13.41 3.80
N GLU A 76 -1.00 -14.21 3.77
CA GLU A 76 -0.37 -14.78 4.96
C GLU A 76 0.14 -13.68 5.89
N TYR A 77 0.93 -12.73 5.36
CA TYR A 77 1.47 -11.64 6.17
C TYR A 77 0.38 -10.69 6.66
N TYR A 78 -0.65 -10.45 5.85
CA TYR A 78 -1.79 -9.63 6.26
C TYR A 78 -2.50 -10.22 7.49
N ASN A 79 -2.73 -11.53 7.51
CA ASN A 79 -3.36 -12.21 8.63
C ASN A 79 -2.50 -12.11 9.90
N GLU A 80 -1.18 -12.35 9.78
CA GLU A 80 -0.24 -12.15 10.89
C GLU A 80 -0.26 -10.71 11.42
N PHE A 81 -0.28 -9.73 10.52
CA PHE A 81 -0.35 -8.33 10.86
C PHE A 81 -1.63 -8.02 11.63
N VAL A 82 -2.80 -8.44 11.14
CA VAL A 82 -4.09 -8.19 11.80
C VAL A 82 -4.14 -8.84 13.19
N GLU A 83 -3.69 -10.08 13.32
CA GLU A 83 -3.67 -10.80 14.60
C GLU A 83 -2.74 -10.13 15.62
N PHE A 84 -1.59 -9.62 15.18
CA PHE A 84 -0.69 -8.86 16.03
C PHE A 84 -1.34 -7.60 16.63
N TYR A 85 -2.13 -6.86 15.84
CA TYR A 85 -2.84 -5.68 16.35
C TYR A 85 -4.00 -6.04 17.27
N LYS A 86 -4.77 -7.09 16.94
CA LYS A 86 -5.85 -7.61 17.80
C LYS A 86 -5.32 -8.01 19.17
N LYS A 87 -4.23 -8.79 19.23
CA LYS A 87 -3.61 -9.24 20.50
C LYS A 87 -3.13 -8.09 21.38
N ARG A 88 -2.81 -6.94 20.80
CA ARG A 88 -2.35 -5.74 21.53
C ARG A 88 -3.48 -4.79 21.94
N GLY A 89 -4.73 -5.18 21.71
CA GLY A 89 -5.90 -4.32 21.99
C GLY A 89 -5.91 -3.03 21.18
N LYS A 90 -5.11 -2.93 20.11
CA LYS A 90 -5.01 -1.72 19.29
C LYS A 90 -6.05 -1.76 18.19
N LYS A 91 -6.93 -0.75 18.15
CA LYS A 91 -7.83 -0.54 17.00
C LYS A 91 -7.00 -0.16 15.78
N ILE A 92 -7.30 -0.77 14.64
CA ILE A 92 -6.75 -0.37 13.35
C ILE A 92 -7.61 0.78 12.84
N GLU A 93 -7.14 2.01 13.02
CA GLU A 93 -7.78 3.19 12.45
C GLU A 93 -7.36 3.36 10.99
N LYS A 94 -8.35 3.39 10.09
CA LYS A 94 -8.12 3.53 8.66
C LYS A 94 -8.00 5.00 8.30
N LYS A 95 -6.90 5.37 7.64
CA LYS A 95 -6.70 6.74 7.14
C LYS A 95 -7.36 6.93 5.78
N GLU A 96 -8.01 8.07 5.65
CA GLU A 96 -8.68 8.52 4.43
C GLU A 96 -7.94 9.69 3.80
N ALA A 97 -8.06 9.84 2.48
CA ALA A 97 -7.52 11.00 1.79
C ALA A 97 -8.21 12.29 2.29
N PRO A 98 -7.50 13.42 2.38
CA PRO A 98 -8.16 14.71 2.55
C PRO A 98 -9.19 14.94 1.42
N VAL A 99 -10.35 15.47 1.78
CA VAL A 99 -11.39 15.88 0.82
C VAL A 99 -10.91 17.08 0.02
#